data_AF-A0A519VZN6-F1
#
_entry.id   AF-A0A519VZN6-F1
#
_cell.length_a   1.000
_cell.length_b   1.000
_cell.length_c   1.000
_cell.angle_alpha   90.00
_cell.angle_beta   90.00
_cell.angle_gamma   90.00
#
_symmetry.space_group_name_H-M   'P 1'
#
loop_
_entity.id
_entity.type
_entity.pdbx_description
1 polymer ?
#
loop_
_entity_poly.entity_id
_entity_poly.type
_entity_poly.pdbx_seq_one_letter_code
_entity_poly.pdbx_strand_id
1 'polypeptide(L)'
;PKGLKLIAERTHGLAVTLAASIKEAGYNVLSKSYFDTIQIELGDLSGSIHKECLDNNINLNYNGNLVSIALDETTTFEDVKLLVRIFSKVKGIAADSVNVAENVNTTIASDSQRTSAYLTHPVFNAHHSEHEMLRYIKSLETKDLSLCHSMIALGSCTMKLNATSEMIPVTWPEFGKVHPFAPADQVLGYYTVFDELDKWLSEITGFAAMSLQPNAGAQGEYAGLMVIRAYHQDRGDHHRNIALIPASAHGTNPASAAMAGMKIVVVKSLENGNIDVEDLKAKATEHAENLSCLMVTYPSTHGVFEESIIDICETIHQHGGQVYMDGANMNAQVGLTSPANIGADVCHLNLHKTFCIPHGGGGPGMGPIGVAAHLV
;
A
#
# COMPACT_ATOMS: atom_id res chain seq x y z
N PRO A 1 15.09 19.24 -15.72
CA PRO A 1 13.98 20.23 -15.60
C PRO A 1 13.10 20.40 -16.86
N LYS A 2 13.70 20.66 -18.04
CA LYS A 2 12.95 20.95 -19.28
C LYS A 2 11.98 19.82 -19.69
N GLY A 3 12.42 18.55 -19.64
CA GLY A 3 11.57 17.40 -19.99
C GLY A 3 10.30 17.30 -19.14
N LEU A 4 10.43 17.41 -17.81
CA LEU A 4 9.26 17.43 -16.90
C LEU A 4 8.30 18.58 -17.20
N LYS A 5 8.84 19.75 -17.56
CA LYS A 5 8.03 20.90 -17.97
C LYS A 5 7.23 20.58 -19.24
N LEU A 6 7.87 20.00 -20.24
CA LEU A 6 7.23 19.62 -21.51
C LEU A 6 6.15 18.56 -21.31
N ILE A 7 6.41 17.55 -20.47
CA ILE A 7 5.40 16.53 -20.11
C ILE A 7 4.19 17.22 -19.45
N ALA A 8 4.43 18.06 -18.44
CA ALA A 8 3.37 18.77 -17.74
C ALA A 8 2.57 19.73 -18.64
N GLU A 9 3.24 20.50 -19.50
CA GLU A 9 2.61 21.42 -20.45
C GLU A 9 1.80 20.66 -21.51
N ARG A 10 2.29 19.51 -21.99
CA ARG A 10 1.56 18.64 -22.93
C ARG A 10 0.30 18.07 -22.28
N THR A 11 0.43 17.44 -21.10
CA THR A 11 -0.74 16.86 -20.39
C THR A 11 -1.77 17.94 -20.06
N HIS A 12 -1.33 19.12 -19.59
CA HIS A 12 -2.22 20.25 -19.36
C HIS A 12 -2.89 20.74 -20.65
N GLY A 13 -2.14 20.90 -21.74
CA GLY A 13 -2.67 21.31 -23.04
C GLY A 13 -3.73 20.35 -23.58
N LEU A 14 -3.54 19.04 -23.42
CA LEU A 14 -4.54 18.03 -23.77
C LEU A 14 -5.81 18.16 -22.92
N ALA A 15 -5.67 18.40 -21.61
CA ALA A 15 -6.81 18.59 -20.71
C ALA A 15 -7.61 19.86 -21.04
N VAL A 16 -6.94 20.96 -21.36
CA VAL A 16 -7.58 22.20 -21.82
C VAL A 16 -8.30 21.99 -23.14
N THR A 17 -7.66 21.28 -24.08
CA THR A 17 -8.27 20.94 -25.37
C THR A 17 -9.54 20.11 -25.19
N LEU A 18 -9.47 19.08 -24.34
CA LEU A 18 -10.62 18.25 -24.01
C LEU A 18 -11.74 19.10 -23.40
N ALA A 19 -11.46 19.91 -22.39
CA ALA A 19 -12.45 20.75 -21.73
C ALA A 19 -13.14 21.72 -22.69
N ALA A 20 -12.37 22.39 -23.56
CA ALA A 20 -12.90 23.31 -24.55
C ALA A 20 -13.83 22.59 -25.55
N SER A 21 -13.40 21.44 -26.05
CA SER A 21 -14.17 20.63 -27.01
C SER A 21 -15.46 20.08 -26.38
N ILE A 22 -15.39 19.61 -25.13
CA ILE A 22 -16.56 19.10 -24.39
C ILE A 22 -17.55 20.22 -24.10
N LYS A 23 -17.07 21.44 -23.80
CA LYS A 23 -17.91 22.62 -23.65
C LYS A 23 -18.58 23.03 -24.97
N GLU A 24 -17.85 22.97 -26.08
CA GLU A 24 -18.39 23.22 -27.44
C GLU A 24 -19.46 22.18 -27.82
N ALA A 25 -19.29 20.91 -27.41
CA ALA A 25 -20.30 19.86 -27.52
C ALA A 25 -21.53 20.06 -26.59
N GLY A 26 -21.58 21.16 -25.83
CA GLY A 26 -22.73 21.57 -25.02
C GLY A 26 -22.81 20.92 -23.64
N TYR A 27 -21.72 20.39 -23.10
CA TYR A 27 -21.67 19.93 -21.71
C TYR A 27 -21.25 21.04 -20.74
N ASN A 28 -21.72 20.95 -19.50
CA ASN A 28 -21.34 21.88 -18.44
C ASN A 28 -20.04 21.41 -17.77
N VAL A 29 -18.91 21.98 -18.19
CA VAL A 29 -17.60 21.75 -17.55
C VAL A 29 -17.49 22.64 -16.32
N LEU A 30 -17.44 22.03 -15.13
CA LEU A 30 -17.44 22.72 -13.84
C LEU A 30 -16.06 23.31 -13.51
N SER A 31 -14.98 22.66 -13.97
CA SER A 31 -13.60 23.07 -13.71
C SER A 31 -13.26 24.37 -14.43
N LYS A 32 -12.82 25.38 -13.66
CA LYS A 32 -12.39 26.70 -14.20
C LYS A 32 -10.87 26.81 -14.38
N SER A 33 -10.12 26.31 -13.40
CA SER A 33 -8.65 26.23 -13.38
C SER A 33 -8.29 24.82 -12.94
N TYR A 34 -7.41 24.16 -13.68
CA TYR A 34 -7.05 22.75 -13.49
C TYR A 34 -5.71 22.46 -14.15
N PHE A 35 -5.06 21.37 -13.73
CA PHE A 35 -3.86 20.86 -14.38
C PHE A 35 -4.23 19.84 -15.46
N ASP A 36 -4.55 18.61 -15.08
CA ASP A 36 -4.83 17.47 -15.97
C ASP A 36 -6.25 16.91 -15.82
N THR A 37 -6.97 17.34 -14.78
CA THR A 37 -8.23 16.75 -14.36
C THR A 37 -9.39 17.73 -14.50
N ILE A 38 -10.43 17.32 -15.21
CA ILE A 38 -11.65 18.11 -15.43
C ILE A 38 -12.88 17.40 -14.87
N GLN A 39 -13.84 18.17 -14.38
CA GLN A 39 -15.12 17.68 -13.91
C GLN A 39 -16.25 18.21 -14.80
N ILE A 40 -17.16 17.32 -15.18
CA ILE A 40 -18.24 17.58 -16.12
C ILE A 40 -19.55 17.12 -15.48
N GLU A 41 -20.58 17.96 -15.56
CA GLU A 41 -21.94 17.59 -15.18
C GLU A 41 -22.65 16.93 -16.37
N LEU A 42 -23.04 15.65 -16.20
CA LEU A 42 -23.66 14.84 -17.23
C LEU A 42 -25.19 14.80 -17.12
N GLY A 43 -25.75 15.03 -15.93
CA GLY A 43 -27.16 14.80 -15.66
C GLY A 43 -27.58 13.37 -16.01
N ASP A 44 -28.72 13.23 -16.71
CA ASP A 44 -29.27 11.93 -17.11
C ASP A 44 -28.43 11.20 -18.16
N LEU A 45 -27.44 11.86 -18.77
CA LEU A 45 -26.54 11.24 -19.77
C LEU A 45 -25.43 10.39 -19.13
N SER A 46 -25.29 10.40 -17.81
CA SER A 46 -24.22 9.69 -17.08
C SER A 46 -24.12 8.20 -17.48
N GLY A 47 -25.25 7.49 -17.51
CA GLY A 47 -25.28 6.08 -17.89
C GLY A 47 -24.90 5.82 -19.35
N SER A 48 -25.31 6.68 -20.28
CA SER A 48 -25.00 6.55 -21.70
C SER A 48 -23.52 6.83 -21.99
N ILE A 49 -22.94 7.85 -21.35
CA ILE A 49 -21.50 8.13 -21.43
C ILE A 49 -20.70 6.97 -20.87
N HIS A 50 -21.08 6.47 -19.69
CA HIS A 50 -20.40 5.34 -19.07
C HIS A 50 -20.38 4.11 -19.97
N LYS A 51 -21.55 3.75 -20.53
CA LYS A 51 -21.64 2.63 -21.47
C LYS A 51 -20.73 2.83 -22.70
N GLU A 52 -20.78 3.98 -23.33
CA GLU A 52 -19.99 4.25 -24.54
C GLU A 52 -18.48 4.28 -24.25
N CYS A 53 -18.06 4.77 -23.07
CA CYS A 53 -16.67 4.69 -22.63
C CYS A 53 -16.22 3.22 -22.45
N LEU A 54 -17.05 2.38 -21.82
CA LEU A 54 -16.76 0.94 -21.66
C LEU A 54 -16.65 0.22 -23.00
N ASP A 55 -17.54 0.53 -23.95
CA ASP A 55 -17.49 -0.02 -25.33
C ASP A 55 -16.17 0.35 -26.06
N ASN A 56 -15.45 1.37 -25.58
CA ASN A 56 -14.15 1.81 -26.08
C ASN A 56 -12.98 1.47 -25.13
N ASN A 57 -13.20 0.64 -24.10
CA ASN A 57 -12.20 0.28 -23.08
C ASN A 57 -11.62 1.48 -22.30
N ILE A 58 -12.46 2.47 -21.99
CA ILE A 58 -12.09 3.65 -21.22
C ILE A 58 -12.82 3.64 -19.88
N ASN A 59 -12.07 3.77 -18.79
CA ASN A 59 -12.61 4.01 -17.46
C ASN A 59 -12.53 5.48 -17.10
N LEU A 60 -13.64 6.06 -16.64
CA LEU A 60 -13.69 7.41 -16.06
C LEU A 60 -14.17 7.32 -14.61
N ASN A 61 -13.96 8.38 -13.84
CA ASN A 61 -14.40 8.43 -12.44
C ASN A 61 -15.79 9.06 -12.34
N TYR A 62 -16.80 8.28 -11.93
CA TYR A 62 -18.19 8.73 -11.82
C TYR A 62 -18.61 8.96 -10.36
N ASN A 63 -19.28 10.07 -10.09
CA ASN A 63 -19.92 10.36 -8.80
C ASN A 63 -21.34 10.88 -9.05
N GLY A 64 -22.31 9.97 -9.11
CA GLY A 64 -23.69 10.27 -9.50
C GLY A 64 -23.76 10.84 -10.92
N ASN A 65 -24.18 12.10 -11.02
CA ASN A 65 -24.33 12.81 -12.30
C ASN A 65 -23.06 13.58 -12.72
N LEU A 66 -21.97 13.45 -11.97
CA LEU A 66 -20.68 14.06 -12.27
C LEU A 66 -19.71 13.00 -12.80
N VAL A 67 -18.90 13.39 -13.79
CA VAL A 67 -17.74 12.62 -14.22
C VAL A 67 -16.48 13.45 -14.07
N SER A 68 -15.41 12.83 -13.60
CA SER A 68 -14.07 13.39 -13.58
C SER A 68 -13.18 12.61 -14.55
N ILE A 69 -12.45 13.35 -15.39
CA ILE A 69 -11.51 12.81 -16.37
C ILE A 69 -10.13 13.36 -16.03
N ALA A 70 -9.20 12.48 -15.67
CA ALA A 70 -7.79 12.81 -15.46
C ALA A 70 -7.00 12.30 -16.68
N LEU A 71 -6.26 13.18 -17.33
CA LEU A 71 -5.32 12.82 -18.39
C LEU A 71 -3.91 12.65 -17.80
N ASP A 72 -3.03 11.98 -18.52
CA ASP A 72 -1.68 11.70 -18.05
C ASP A 72 -0.62 11.81 -19.16
N GLU A 73 0.61 11.38 -18.89
CA GLU A 73 1.71 11.39 -19.85
C GLU A 73 1.47 10.49 -21.08
N THR A 74 0.71 9.41 -20.89
CA THR A 74 0.42 8.42 -21.94
C THR A 74 -0.67 8.89 -22.89
N THR A 75 -1.53 9.80 -22.45
CA THR A 75 -2.63 10.34 -23.24
C THR A 75 -2.13 11.00 -24.53
N THR A 76 -2.67 10.57 -25.66
CA THR A 76 -2.39 11.12 -26.99
C THR A 76 -3.48 12.09 -27.44
N PHE A 77 -3.20 12.85 -28.50
CA PHE A 77 -4.21 13.71 -29.12
C PHE A 77 -5.39 12.90 -29.70
N GLU A 78 -5.13 11.66 -30.16
CA GLU A 78 -6.18 10.76 -30.66
C GLU A 78 -7.09 10.25 -29.54
N ASP A 79 -6.56 10.04 -28.34
CA ASP A 79 -7.38 9.69 -27.16
C ASP A 79 -8.34 10.84 -26.79
N VAL A 80 -7.85 12.09 -26.87
CA VAL A 80 -8.70 13.27 -26.69
C VAL A 80 -9.80 13.35 -27.75
N LYS A 81 -9.46 13.14 -29.04
CA LYS A 81 -10.48 13.07 -30.11
C LYS A 81 -11.48 11.94 -29.87
N LEU A 82 -11.04 10.78 -29.40
CA LEU A 82 -11.92 9.67 -29.06
C LEU A 82 -12.91 10.06 -27.95
N LEU A 83 -12.45 10.66 -26.86
CA LEU A 83 -13.31 11.18 -25.80
C LEU A 83 -14.32 12.20 -26.35
N VAL A 84 -13.88 13.15 -27.17
CA VAL A 84 -14.79 14.15 -27.78
C VAL A 84 -15.84 13.48 -28.67
N ARG A 85 -15.46 12.47 -29.45
CA ARG A 85 -16.41 11.69 -30.27
C ARG A 85 -17.45 10.95 -29.42
N ILE A 86 -17.03 10.33 -28.33
CA ILE A 86 -17.93 9.64 -27.38
C ILE A 86 -18.97 10.62 -26.83
N PHE A 87 -18.51 11.75 -26.30
CA PHE A 87 -19.39 12.77 -25.73
C PHE A 87 -20.32 13.39 -26.78
N SER A 88 -19.83 13.64 -28.00
CA SER A 88 -20.64 14.16 -29.11
C SER A 88 -21.71 13.17 -29.55
N LYS A 89 -21.35 11.88 -29.69
CA LYS A 89 -22.27 10.80 -30.06
C LYS A 89 -23.43 10.69 -29.07
N VAL A 90 -23.13 10.68 -27.77
CA VAL A 90 -24.18 10.59 -26.73
C VAL A 90 -25.08 11.83 -26.71
N LYS A 91 -24.56 13.01 -27.06
CA LYS A 91 -25.36 14.23 -27.20
C LYS A 91 -26.15 14.29 -28.53
N GLY A 92 -25.92 13.36 -29.46
CA GLY A 92 -26.52 13.36 -30.79
C GLY A 92 -25.96 14.44 -31.73
N ILE A 93 -24.73 14.90 -31.48
CA ILE A 93 -24.04 15.90 -32.30
C ILE A 93 -23.05 15.17 -33.23
N ALA A 94 -22.93 15.64 -34.47
CA ALA A 94 -21.97 15.09 -35.42
C ALA A 94 -20.53 15.29 -34.89
N ALA A 95 -19.73 14.23 -34.88
CA ALA A 95 -18.35 14.29 -34.36
C ALA A 95 -17.50 15.38 -35.02
N ASP A 96 -17.67 15.59 -36.33
CA ASP A 96 -16.91 16.56 -37.12
C ASP A 96 -17.35 18.02 -36.86
N SER A 97 -18.42 18.24 -36.09
CA SER A 97 -18.91 19.58 -35.77
C SER A 97 -18.29 20.17 -34.51
N VAL A 98 -17.46 19.42 -33.77
CA VAL A 98 -16.75 19.90 -32.59
C VAL A 98 -15.29 20.10 -32.93
N ASN A 99 -14.80 21.33 -32.81
CA ASN A 99 -13.40 21.64 -33.10
C ASN A 99 -12.49 21.18 -31.95
N VAL A 100 -11.58 20.25 -32.25
CA VAL A 100 -10.52 19.83 -31.31
C VAL A 100 -9.26 20.64 -31.62
N ALA A 101 -9.12 21.78 -30.96
CA ALA A 101 -8.03 22.72 -31.21
C ALA A 101 -6.65 22.13 -30.86
N GLU A 102 -5.66 22.32 -31.73
CA GLU A 102 -4.27 21.89 -31.47
C GLU A 102 -3.48 22.91 -30.64
N ASN A 103 -3.91 24.19 -30.65
CA ASN A 103 -3.26 25.28 -29.93
C ASN A 103 -4.22 25.85 -28.88
N VAL A 104 -3.84 25.75 -27.62
CA VAL A 104 -4.63 26.22 -26.48
C VAL A 104 -3.82 27.11 -25.55
N ASN A 105 -4.51 28.05 -24.91
CA ASN A 105 -3.93 28.84 -23.83
C ASN A 105 -4.20 28.15 -22.49
N THR A 106 -3.25 28.26 -21.56
CA THR A 106 -3.43 27.72 -20.21
C THR A 106 -4.64 28.32 -19.50
N THR A 107 -5.35 27.49 -18.74
CA THR A 107 -6.43 27.90 -17.83
C THR A 107 -5.94 28.18 -16.41
N ILE A 108 -4.65 27.92 -16.13
CA ILE A 108 -4.03 28.18 -14.83
C ILE A 108 -3.81 29.69 -14.71
N ALA A 109 -4.40 30.29 -13.67
CA ALA A 109 -4.28 31.72 -13.40
C ALA A 109 -2.82 32.16 -13.27
N SER A 110 -2.49 33.37 -13.75
CA SER A 110 -1.11 33.85 -13.84
C SER A 110 -0.38 33.93 -12.50
N ASP A 111 -1.12 34.17 -11.41
CA ASP A 111 -0.62 34.18 -10.04
C ASP A 111 -0.30 32.78 -9.48
N SER A 112 -0.87 31.73 -10.09
CA SER A 112 -0.69 30.33 -9.74
C SER A 112 0.34 29.62 -10.63
N GLN A 113 0.87 30.29 -11.66
CA GLN A 113 1.90 29.75 -12.54
C GLN A 113 3.26 29.82 -11.85
N ARG A 114 3.95 28.67 -11.77
CA ARG A 114 5.27 28.59 -11.14
C ARG A 114 6.30 29.41 -11.91
N THR A 115 6.90 30.40 -11.25
CA THR A 115 7.99 31.23 -11.78
C THR A 115 9.37 30.83 -11.24
N SER A 116 9.43 30.09 -10.13
CA SER A 116 10.69 29.66 -9.51
C SER A 116 11.41 28.60 -10.34
N ALA A 117 12.74 28.69 -10.40
CA ALA A 117 13.58 27.64 -10.97
C ALA A 117 13.54 26.36 -10.11
N TYR A 118 13.80 25.20 -10.73
CA TYR A 118 13.82 23.91 -10.05
C TYR A 118 14.78 22.94 -10.73
N LEU A 119 15.23 21.93 -9.97
CA LEU A 119 16.21 20.95 -10.42
C LEU A 119 17.47 21.62 -11.00
N THR A 120 17.93 22.68 -10.33
CA THR A 120 19.08 23.51 -10.75
C THR A 120 20.43 22.86 -10.43
N HIS A 121 20.44 21.87 -9.53
CA HIS A 121 21.65 21.11 -9.21
C HIS A 121 22.20 20.43 -10.49
N PRO A 122 23.52 20.41 -10.71
CA PRO A 122 24.12 19.85 -11.92
C PRO A 122 23.69 18.41 -12.25
N VAL A 123 23.39 17.59 -11.23
CA VAL A 123 22.96 16.18 -11.41
C VAL A 123 21.74 16.04 -12.34
N PHE A 124 20.80 16.99 -12.31
CA PHE A 124 19.59 16.95 -13.16
C PHE A 124 19.82 17.50 -14.57
N ASN A 125 21.04 17.94 -14.87
CA ASN A 125 21.42 18.62 -16.09
C ASN A 125 22.62 17.96 -16.80
N ALA A 126 23.13 16.82 -16.29
CA ALA A 126 24.34 16.16 -16.79
C ALA A 126 24.11 14.78 -17.45
N HIS A 127 22.92 14.17 -17.28
CA HIS A 127 22.65 12.80 -17.74
C HIS A 127 21.34 12.75 -18.55
N HIS A 128 21.35 13.30 -19.77
CA HIS A 128 20.13 13.41 -20.60
C HIS A 128 20.09 12.40 -21.74
N SER A 129 21.24 11.90 -22.19
CA SER A 129 21.28 10.77 -23.11
C SER A 129 21.13 9.44 -22.36
N GLU A 130 20.58 8.44 -23.05
CA GLU A 130 20.47 7.07 -22.51
C GLU A 130 21.83 6.53 -22.04
N HIS A 131 22.89 6.80 -22.80
CA HIS A 131 24.24 6.31 -22.48
C HIS A 131 24.85 6.99 -21.24
N GLU A 132 24.62 8.29 -21.05
CA GLU A 132 25.04 8.99 -19.84
C GLU A 132 24.27 8.49 -18.61
N MET A 133 22.95 8.29 -18.75
CA MET A 133 22.11 7.76 -17.68
C MET A 133 22.53 6.34 -17.30
N LEU A 134 22.78 5.46 -18.29
CA LEU A 134 23.27 4.11 -18.06
C LEU A 134 24.58 4.11 -17.25
N ARG A 135 25.56 4.94 -17.65
CA ARG A 135 26.83 5.08 -16.94
C ARG A 135 26.63 5.63 -15.52
N TYR A 136 25.74 6.60 -15.36
CA TYR A 136 25.44 7.17 -14.06
C TYR A 136 24.82 6.14 -13.11
N ILE A 137 23.79 5.40 -13.55
CA ILE A 137 23.16 4.32 -12.79
C ILE A 137 24.20 3.26 -12.43
N LYS A 138 25.03 2.81 -13.39
CA LYS A 138 26.07 1.82 -13.11
C LYS A 138 27.10 2.32 -12.10
N SER A 139 27.52 3.57 -12.21
CA SER A 139 28.42 4.24 -11.26
C SER A 139 27.87 4.22 -9.83
N LEU A 140 26.57 4.46 -9.65
CA LEU A 140 25.93 4.37 -8.34
C LEU A 140 25.84 2.92 -7.86
N GLU A 141 25.37 2.01 -8.72
CA GLU A 141 25.25 0.58 -8.41
C GLU A 141 26.58 -0.01 -7.92
N THR A 142 27.71 0.35 -8.54
CA THR A 142 29.03 -0.17 -8.17
C THR A 142 29.55 0.30 -6.80
N LYS A 143 28.93 1.31 -6.18
CA LYS A 143 29.30 1.79 -4.85
C LYS A 143 28.62 1.01 -3.74
N ASP A 144 27.55 0.28 -4.06
CA ASP A 144 26.67 -0.34 -3.08
C ASP A 144 26.89 -1.86 -3.05
N LEU A 145 27.29 -2.38 -1.87
CA LEU A 145 27.38 -3.83 -1.66
C LEU A 145 25.96 -4.41 -1.60
N SER A 146 25.67 -5.31 -2.54
CA SER A 146 24.39 -6.00 -2.67
C SER A 146 24.55 -7.53 -2.64
N LEU A 147 23.44 -8.28 -2.66
CA LEU A 147 23.43 -9.74 -2.72
C LEU A 147 24.07 -10.33 -4.00
N CYS A 148 24.33 -9.50 -5.01
CA CYS A 148 25.12 -9.90 -6.18
C CYS A 148 26.61 -10.13 -5.87
N HIS A 149 27.09 -9.67 -4.70
CA HIS A 149 28.50 -9.70 -4.32
C HIS A 149 28.81 -10.75 -3.27
N SER A 150 28.08 -10.73 -2.15
CA SER A 150 28.34 -11.59 -1.00
C SER A 150 27.10 -11.68 -0.10
N MET A 151 27.20 -12.53 0.92
CA MET A 151 26.20 -12.60 1.98
C MET A 151 26.13 -11.27 2.76
N ILE A 152 24.91 -10.77 2.94
CA ILE A 152 24.60 -9.64 3.84
C ILE A 152 23.87 -10.22 5.06
N ALA A 153 24.60 -10.52 6.13
CA ALA A 153 24.06 -11.21 7.32
C ALA A 153 23.42 -10.24 8.33
N LEU A 154 22.44 -9.45 7.89
CA LEU A 154 21.67 -8.57 8.77
C LEU A 154 20.61 -9.39 9.52
N GLY A 155 20.79 -9.53 10.84
CA GLY A 155 19.81 -10.14 11.73
C GLY A 155 18.45 -9.42 11.63
N SER A 156 17.35 -10.16 11.77
CA SER A 156 15.97 -9.67 11.59
C SER A 156 15.61 -9.20 10.16
N CYS A 157 16.53 -9.23 9.18
CA CYS A 157 16.24 -8.82 7.80
C CYS A 157 15.99 -9.98 6.83
N THR A 158 16.47 -11.18 7.12
CA THR A 158 16.29 -12.37 6.26
C THR A 158 16.71 -12.09 4.80
N MET A 159 17.98 -11.75 4.60
CA MET A 159 18.54 -11.45 3.27
C MET A 159 18.70 -12.72 2.43
N LYS A 160 17.57 -13.27 1.97
CA LYS A 160 17.49 -14.49 1.15
C LYS A 160 17.52 -14.17 -0.35
N LEU A 161 17.47 -15.22 -1.17
CA LEU A 161 17.34 -15.09 -2.63
C LEU A 161 16.04 -14.37 -3.00
N ASN A 162 16.14 -13.38 -3.87
CA ASN A 162 15.01 -12.83 -4.63
C ASN A 162 15.13 -13.41 -6.04
N ALA A 163 14.41 -14.50 -6.33
CA ALA A 163 14.68 -15.28 -7.54
C ALA A 163 14.20 -14.53 -8.78
N THR A 164 14.96 -14.61 -9.88
CA THR A 164 14.57 -13.96 -11.15
C THR A 164 13.18 -14.36 -11.61
N SER A 165 12.79 -15.63 -11.43
CA SER A 165 11.44 -16.12 -11.76
C SER A 165 10.33 -15.46 -10.94
N GLU A 166 10.60 -15.10 -9.69
CA GLU A 166 9.67 -14.39 -8.81
C GLU A 166 9.54 -12.91 -9.20
N MET A 167 10.62 -12.32 -9.74
CA MET A 167 10.68 -10.90 -10.10
C MET A 167 10.09 -10.57 -11.48
N ILE A 168 10.14 -11.51 -12.42
CA ILE A 168 9.69 -11.29 -13.81
C ILE A 168 8.23 -10.77 -13.88
N PRO A 169 7.25 -11.35 -13.17
CA PRO A 169 5.85 -10.92 -13.29
C PRO A 169 5.56 -9.50 -12.81
N VAL A 170 6.40 -8.93 -11.93
CA VAL A 170 6.19 -7.59 -11.36
C VAL A 170 6.10 -6.51 -12.44
N THR A 171 6.77 -6.68 -13.58
CA THR A 171 6.78 -5.71 -14.69
C THR A 171 5.89 -6.09 -15.86
N TRP A 172 5.09 -7.17 -15.75
CA TRP A 172 4.10 -7.50 -16.79
C TRP A 172 3.01 -6.43 -16.83
N PRO A 173 2.55 -5.97 -18.01
CA PRO A 173 1.48 -4.98 -18.11
C PRO A 173 0.21 -5.34 -17.33
N GLU A 174 -0.15 -6.61 -17.31
CA GLU A 174 -1.32 -7.16 -16.60
C GLU A 174 -1.26 -6.96 -15.08
N PHE A 175 -0.07 -6.75 -14.52
CA PHE A 175 0.15 -6.36 -13.12
C PHE A 175 0.51 -4.86 -13.02
N GLY A 176 1.55 -4.42 -13.72
CA GLY A 176 2.14 -3.09 -13.55
C GLY A 176 1.38 -1.92 -14.17
N LYS A 177 0.38 -2.15 -15.03
CA LYS A 177 -0.37 -1.09 -15.74
C LYS A 177 -1.86 -1.04 -15.42
N VAL A 178 -2.29 -1.66 -14.33
CA VAL A 178 -3.69 -1.63 -13.88
C VAL A 178 -3.87 -0.49 -12.87
N HIS A 179 -4.88 0.36 -13.08
CA HIS A 179 -5.24 1.38 -12.10
C HIS A 179 -5.87 0.72 -10.86
N PRO A 180 -5.49 1.10 -9.62
CA PRO A 180 -5.96 0.41 -8.40
C PRO A 180 -7.47 0.51 -8.14
N PHE A 181 -8.16 1.45 -8.79
CA PHE A 181 -9.62 1.60 -8.74
C PHE A 181 -10.30 1.18 -10.06
N ALA A 182 -9.66 0.34 -10.87
CA ALA A 182 -10.32 -0.27 -12.02
C ALA A 182 -11.53 -1.11 -11.58
N PRO A 183 -12.59 -1.19 -12.39
CA PRO A 183 -13.72 -2.08 -12.14
C PRO A 183 -13.30 -3.52 -11.84
N ALA A 184 -13.99 -4.15 -10.90
CA ALA A 184 -13.63 -5.47 -10.37
C ALA A 184 -13.58 -6.58 -11.45
N ASP A 185 -14.44 -6.47 -12.47
CA ASP A 185 -14.50 -7.38 -13.62
C ASP A 185 -13.30 -7.27 -14.56
N GLN A 186 -12.53 -6.18 -14.49
CA GLN A 186 -11.30 -5.98 -15.26
C GLN A 186 -10.04 -6.51 -14.56
N VAL A 187 -10.15 -6.91 -13.29
CA VAL A 187 -9.01 -7.31 -12.44
C VAL A 187 -9.20 -8.69 -11.81
N LEU A 188 -9.99 -9.58 -12.42
CA LEU A 188 -10.23 -10.95 -11.95
C LEU A 188 -8.93 -11.77 -11.76
N GLY A 189 -7.89 -11.48 -12.54
CA GLY A 189 -6.56 -12.08 -12.35
C GLY A 189 -5.95 -11.72 -10.99
N TYR A 190 -6.08 -10.46 -10.57
CA TYR A 190 -5.64 -10.02 -9.24
C TYR A 190 -6.43 -10.71 -8.13
N TYR A 191 -7.75 -10.83 -8.26
CA TYR A 191 -8.58 -11.54 -7.28
C TYR A 191 -8.14 -13.00 -7.14
N THR A 192 -7.82 -13.67 -8.23
CA THR A 192 -7.29 -15.04 -8.18
C THR A 192 -5.99 -15.11 -7.38
N VAL A 193 -5.05 -14.19 -7.64
CA VAL A 193 -3.78 -14.11 -6.89
C VAL A 193 -4.00 -13.80 -5.41
N PHE A 194 -4.92 -12.88 -5.09
CA PHE A 194 -5.22 -12.53 -3.70
C PHE A 194 -5.86 -13.69 -2.95
N ASP A 195 -6.81 -14.39 -3.55
CA ASP A 195 -7.49 -15.54 -2.95
C ASP A 195 -6.53 -16.72 -2.73
N GLU A 196 -5.64 -16.99 -3.68
CA GLU A 196 -4.62 -18.02 -3.53
C GLU A 196 -3.61 -17.66 -2.44
N LEU A 197 -3.14 -16.41 -2.43
CA LEU A 197 -2.17 -15.95 -1.44
C LEU A 197 -2.77 -15.90 -0.03
N ASP A 198 -4.02 -15.47 0.13
CA ASP A 198 -4.76 -15.54 1.38
C ASP A 198 -4.80 -16.98 1.90
N LYS A 199 -5.25 -17.94 1.08
CA LYS A 199 -5.32 -19.36 1.46
C LYS A 199 -3.96 -19.91 1.88
N TRP A 200 -2.90 -19.63 1.12
CA TRP A 200 -1.57 -20.15 1.43
C TRP A 200 -1.00 -19.53 2.70
N LEU A 201 -1.14 -18.22 2.89
CA LEU A 201 -0.65 -17.55 4.08
C LEU A 201 -1.48 -17.91 5.32
N SER A 202 -2.80 -18.05 5.18
CA SER A 202 -3.70 -18.56 6.21
C SER A 202 -3.28 -19.97 6.66
N GLU A 203 -2.99 -20.88 5.72
CA GLU A 203 -2.48 -22.23 6.04
C GLU A 203 -1.11 -22.17 6.76
N ILE A 204 -0.16 -21.39 6.24
CA ILE A 204 1.17 -21.23 6.85
C ILE A 204 1.08 -20.69 8.29
N THR A 205 0.11 -19.81 8.54
CA THR A 205 -0.02 -19.13 9.83
C THR A 205 -1.05 -19.77 10.78
N GLY A 206 -1.88 -20.68 10.27
CA GLY A 206 -3.02 -21.26 10.98
C GLY A 206 -4.16 -20.27 11.25
N PHE A 207 -4.16 -19.10 10.61
CA PHE A 207 -5.21 -18.09 10.77
C PHE A 207 -6.42 -18.34 9.86
N ALA A 208 -7.53 -17.68 10.19
CA ALA A 208 -8.80 -17.85 9.48
C ALA A 208 -8.87 -17.05 8.18
N ALA A 209 -8.25 -15.86 8.16
CA ALA A 209 -8.22 -14.99 6.99
C ALA A 209 -6.99 -14.07 7.01
N MET A 210 -6.58 -13.62 5.83
CA MET A 210 -5.55 -12.61 5.63
C MET A 210 -6.11 -11.28 5.10
N SER A 211 -5.57 -10.18 5.59
CA SER A 211 -5.67 -8.87 4.94
C SER A 211 -4.35 -8.52 4.27
N LEU A 212 -4.38 -8.34 2.95
CA LEU A 212 -3.23 -7.97 2.14
C LEU A 212 -3.00 -6.44 2.04
N GLN A 213 -3.80 -5.63 2.72
CA GLN A 213 -3.77 -4.18 2.60
C GLN A 213 -2.50 -3.51 3.17
N PRO A 214 -1.95 -3.91 4.33
CA PRO A 214 -0.82 -3.19 4.90
C PRO A 214 0.46 -3.35 4.07
N ASN A 215 1.08 -2.24 3.70
CA ASN A 215 2.21 -2.16 2.77
C ASN A 215 3.59 -2.11 3.44
N ALA A 216 3.68 -2.41 4.74
CA ALA A 216 4.92 -2.53 5.49
C ALA A 216 4.69 -3.31 6.78
N GLY A 217 5.73 -3.88 7.39
CA GLY A 217 5.59 -4.62 8.66
C GLY A 217 4.98 -3.77 9.78
N ALA A 218 5.47 -2.54 9.96
CA ALA A 218 4.91 -1.59 10.91
C ALA A 218 3.45 -1.20 10.62
N GLN A 219 3.04 -1.18 9.34
CA GLN A 219 1.65 -0.96 8.96
C GLN A 219 0.78 -2.19 9.31
N GLY A 220 1.34 -3.40 9.21
CA GLY A 220 0.70 -4.62 9.69
C GLY A 220 0.54 -4.64 11.21
N GLU A 221 1.55 -4.18 11.95
CA GLU A 221 1.43 -3.96 13.40
C GLU A 221 0.30 -3.00 13.73
N TYR A 222 0.30 -1.82 13.13
CA TYR A 222 -0.75 -0.84 13.35
C TYR A 222 -2.14 -1.40 13.00
N ALA A 223 -2.28 -2.07 11.84
CA ALA A 223 -3.53 -2.67 11.42
C ALA A 223 -4.02 -3.75 12.40
N GLY A 224 -3.14 -4.66 12.84
CA GLY A 224 -3.48 -5.72 13.79
C GLY A 224 -3.93 -5.17 15.14
N LEU A 225 -3.27 -4.13 15.64
CA LEU A 225 -3.66 -3.44 16.87
C LEU A 225 -5.01 -2.70 16.72
N MET A 226 -5.29 -2.13 15.54
CA MET A 226 -6.58 -1.51 15.25
C MET A 226 -7.71 -2.55 15.17
N VAL A 227 -7.45 -3.75 14.64
CA VAL A 227 -8.40 -4.87 14.66
C VAL A 227 -8.68 -5.34 16.09
N ILE A 228 -7.65 -5.53 16.92
CA ILE A 228 -7.82 -5.84 18.36
C ILE A 228 -8.67 -4.77 19.05
N ARG A 229 -8.39 -3.49 18.78
CA ARG A 229 -9.16 -2.38 19.34
C ARG A 229 -10.62 -2.42 18.91
N ALA A 230 -10.89 -2.66 17.62
CA ALA A 230 -12.25 -2.80 17.10
C ALA A 230 -12.99 -3.97 17.77
N TYR A 231 -12.31 -5.10 17.97
CA TYR A 231 -12.85 -6.25 18.68
C TYR A 231 -13.22 -5.94 20.14
N HIS A 232 -12.38 -5.22 20.89
CA HIS A 232 -12.75 -4.76 22.23
C HIS A 232 -13.93 -3.80 22.20
N GLN A 233 -13.99 -2.89 21.21
CA GLN A 233 -15.10 -1.94 21.08
C GLN A 233 -16.42 -2.63 20.78
N ASP A 234 -16.43 -3.63 19.90
CA ASP A 234 -17.64 -4.39 19.56
C ASP A 234 -18.22 -5.12 20.78
N ARG A 235 -17.35 -5.62 21.68
CA ARG A 235 -17.75 -6.26 22.95
C ARG A 235 -18.09 -5.28 24.08
N GLY A 236 -18.03 -3.97 23.84
CA GLY A 236 -18.28 -2.93 24.86
C GLY A 236 -17.11 -2.67 25.81
N ASP A 237 -15.95 -3.29 25.60
CA ASP A 237 -14.73 -3.14 26.40
C ASP A 237 -13.90 -1.91 25.96
N HIS A 238 -14.54 -0.75 25.76
CA HIS A 238 -13.91 0.46 25.22
C HIS A 238 -12.72 1.00 26.04
N HIS A 239 -12.61 0.57 27.30
CA HIS A 239 -11.59 0.99 28.25
C HIS A 239 -10.27 0.22 28.11
N ARG A 240 -10.28 -0.95 27.44
CA ARG A 240 -9.08 -1.78 27.25
C ARG A 240 -8.13 -1.14 26.25
N ASN A 241 -7.05 -0.55 26.75
CA ASN A 241 -6.04 0.13 25.94
C ASN A 241 -4.60 -0.09 26.39
N ILE A 242 -4.34 -1.01 27.32
CA ILE A 242 -2.98 -1.34 27.75
C ILE A 242 -2.38 -2.39 26.82
N ALA A 243 -1.20 -2.08 26.26
CA ALA A 243 -0.38 -3.00 25.48
C ALA A 243 0.84 -3.41 26.30
N LEU A 244 0.95 -4.69 26.63
CA LEU A 244 2.17 -5.27 27.19
C LEU A 244 3.17 -5.50 26.07
N ILE A 245 4.40 -5.00 26.24
CA ILE A 245 5.46 -5.13 25.22
C ILE A 245 6.76 -5.54 25.92
N PRO A 246 7.34 -6.71 25.60
CA PRO A 246 8.65 -7.09 26.12
C PRO A 246 9.74 -6.07 25.77
N ALA A 247 10.69 -5.86 26.68
CA ALA A 247 11.81 -4.95 26.47
C ALA A 247 12.70 -5.33 25.27
N SER A 248 12.65 -6.59 24.84
CA SER A 248 13.36 -7.12 23.68
C SER A 248 12.65 -6.89 22.35
N ALA A 249 11.40 -6.40 22.34
CA ALA A 249 10.62 -6.22 21.12
C ALA A 249 11.29 -5.25 20.13
N HIS A 250 10.99 -5.41 18.84
CA HIS A 250 11.46 -4.46 17.83
C HIS A 250 10.89 -3.05 18.11
N GLY A 251 11.65 -2.01 17.76
CA GLY A 251 11.28 -0.62 18.08
C GLY A 251 10.00 -0.13 17.39
N THR A 252 9.53 -0.83 16.35
CA THR A 252 8.23 -0.55 15.72
C THR A 252 7.06 -0.91 16.62
N ASN A 253 7.15 -1.98 17.43
CA ASN A 253 6.06 -2.42 18.29
C ASN A 253 5.53 -1.30 19.22
N PRO A 254 6.37 -0.65 20.07
CA PRO A 254 5.90 0.46 20.90
C PRO A 254 5.47 1.68 20.06
N ALA A 255 6.09 1.94 18.91
CA ALA A 255 5.68 3.05 18.05
C ALA A 255 4.27 2.83 17.46
N SER A 256 3.99 1.61 16.98
CA SER A 256 2.70 1.18 16.45
C SER A 256 1.62 1.20 17.55
N ALA A 257 1.94 0.72 18.76
CA ALA A 257 1.03 0.79 19.91
C ALA A 257 0.69 2.23 20.31
N ALA A 258 1.67 3.12 20.37
CA ALA A 258 1.44 4.54 20.63
C ALA A 258 0.54 5.17 19.54
N MET A 259 0.80 4.84 18.27
CA MET A 259 0.00 5.32 17.13
C MET A 259 -1.44 4.80 17.16
N ALA A 260 -1.66 3.56 17.62
CA ALA A 260 -2.97 2.96 17.84
C ALA A 260 -3.72 3.57 19.06
N GLY A 261 -3.07 4.45 19.83
CA GLY A 261 -3.63 5.11 21.00
C GLY A 261 -3.60 4.25 22.27
N MET A 262 -2.70 3.26 22.33
CA MET A 262 -2.54 2.37 23.48
C MET A 262 -1.54 2.92 24.50
N LYS A 263 -1.73 2.55 25.77
CA LYS A 263 -0.78 2.78 26.86
C LYS A 263 0.20 1.61 26.91
N ILE A 264 1.48 1.90 26.69
CA ILE A 264 2.52 0.89 26.65
C ILE A 264 3.00 0.59 28.06
N VAL A 265 2.98 -0.69 28.44
CA VAL A 265 3.57 -1.19 29.67
C VAL A 265 4.66 -2.19 29.29
N VAL A 266 5.90 -1.86 29.63
CA VAL A 266 7.05 -2.69 29.27
C VAL A 266 7.10 -3.92 30.16
N VAL A 267 7.26 -5.11 29.60
CA VAL A 267 7.54 -6.37 30.32
C VAL A 267 9.05 -6.62 30.33
N LYS A 268 9.59 -7.05 31.46
CA LYS A 268 11.03 -7.30 31.60
C LYS A 268 11.47 -8.50 30.75
N SER A 269 12.77 -8.56 30.50
CA SER A 269 13.45 -9.73 29.95
C SER A 269 14.45 -10.26 30.97
N LEU A 270 14.63 -11.57 30.99
CA LEU A 270 15.66 -12.25 31.76
C LEU A 270 17.05 -12.04 31.12
N GLU A 271 18.12 -12.34 31.86
CA GLU A 271 19.50 -12.19 31.35
C GLU A 271 19.79 -13.05 30.12
N ASN A 272 19.09 -14.18 29.95
CA ASN A 272 19.20 -15.05 28.78
C ASN A 272 18.40 -14.54 27.56
N GLY A 273 17.73 -13.40 27.67
CA GLY A 273 16.97 -12.77 26.58
C GLY A 273 15.51 -13.21 26.46
N ASN A 274 15.04 -14.15 27.29
CA ASN A 274 13.63 -14.57 27.33
C ASN A 274 12.76 -13.52 28.03
N ILE A 275 11.45 -13.61 27.82
CA ILE A 275 10.46 -12.82 28.57
C ILE A 275 10.47 -13.26 30.03
N ASP A 276 10.48 -12.29 30.95
CA ASP A 276 10.26 -12.56 32.37
C ASP A 276 8.77 -12.88 32.59
N VAL A 277 8.45 -14.19 32.61
CA VAL A 277 7.07 -14.70 32.73
C VAL A 277 6.41 -14.27 34.04
N GLU A 278 7.17 -14.14 35.12
CA GLU A 278 6.63 -13.72 36.42
C GLU A 278 6.26 -12.23 36.39
N ASP A 279 7.12 -11.39 35.80
CA ASP A 279 6.82 -9.97 35.56
C ASP A 279 5.63 -9.79 34.59
N LEU A 280 5.52 -10.63 33.56
CA LEU A 280 4.39 -10.65 32.64
C LEU A 280 3.08 -10.99 33.37
N LYS A 281 3.05 -12.06 34.16
CA LYS A 281 1.87 -12.46 34.95
C LYS A 281 1.45 -11.39 35.96
N ALA A 282 2.42 -10.78 36.64
CA ALA A 282 2.17 -9.68 37.56
C ALA A 282 1.50 -8.48 36.86
N LYS A 283 2.02 -8.07 35.69
CA LYS A 283 1.46 -6.97 34.90
C LYS A 283 0.12 -7.28 34.26
N ALA A 284 -0.07 -8.51 33.77
CA ALA A 284 -1.36 -8.96 33.25
C ALA A 284 -2.44 -8.91 34.34
N THR A 285 -2.08 -9.30 35.58
CA THR A 285 -2.97 -9.20 36.74
C THR A 285 -3.23 -7.75 37.14
N GLU A 286 -2.18 -6.93 37.27
CA GLU A 286 -2.28 -5.51 37.63
C GLU A 286 -3.15 -4.71 36.65
N HIS A 287 -3.06 -5.04 35.37
CA HIS A 287 -3.74 -4.33 34.29
C HIS A 287 -4.96 -5.08 33.74
N ALA A 288 -5.44 -6.13 34.40
CA ALA A 288 -6.47 -7.04 33.89
C ALA A 288 -7.73 -6.36 33.36
N GLU A 289 -8.21 -5.32 34.07
CA GLU A 289 -9.39 -4.56 33.65
C GLU A 289 -9.15 -3.78 32.34
N ASN A 290 -7.95 -3.26 32.12
CA ASN A 290 -7.64 -2.38 30.98
C ASN A 290 -6.72 -3.04 29.94
N LEU A 291 -6.40 -4.32 30.10
CA LEU A 291 -5.50 -5.07 29.23
C LEU A 291 -6.14 -5.25 27.85
N SER A 292 -5.51 -4.67 26.82
CA SER A 292 -5.91 -4.85 25.43
C SER A 292 -5.13 -5.98 24.80
N CYS A 293 -3.80 -5.94 24.84
CA CYS A 293 -3.00 -6.97 24.18
C CYS A 293 -1.60 -7.14 24.74
N LEU A 294 -0.98 -8.26 24.35
CA LEU A 294 0.46 -8.46 24.34
C LEU A 294 0.96 -8.32 22.90
N MET A 295 2.08 -7.63 22.71
CA MET A 295 2.86 -7.71 21.46
C MET A 295 4.11 -8.55 21.72
N VAL A 296 4.23 -9.68 21.02
CA VAL A 296 5.37 -10.61 21.18
C VAL A 296 6.01 -10.92 19.83
N THR A 297 7.32 -11.15 19.79
CA THR A 297 8.03 -11.63 18.60
C THR A 297 8.43 -13.08 18.84
N TYR A 298 8.10 -14.00 17.92
CA TYR A 298 8.44 -15.41 18.05
C TYR A 298 9.09 -15.97 16.76
N PRO A 299 10.21 -16.71 16.85
CA PRO A 299 11.16 -16.71 17.98
C PRO A 299 11.61 -15.28 18.31
N SER A 300 12.14 -15.08 19.52
CA SER A 300 12.45 -13.75 20.03
C SER A 300 13.47 -13.00 19.15
N THR A 301 13.63 -11.70 19.39
CA THR A 301 14.65 -10.88 18.69
C THR A 301 16.09 -11.32 18.98
N HIS A 302 16.29 -12.14 20.02
CA HIS A 302 17.56 -12.81 20.32
C HIS A 302 17.78 -14.09 19.51
N GLY A 303 16.80 -14.53 18.71
CA GLY A 303 16.88 -15.74 17.88
C GLY A 303 16.64 -17.04 18.65
N VAL A 304 15.93 -16.97 19.79
CA VAL A 304 15.65 -18.11 20.67
C VAL A 304 14.16 -18.46 20.65
N PHE A 305 13.85 -19.76 20.59
CA PHE A 305 12.50 -20.28 20.79
C PHE A 305 12.21 -20.37 22.29
N GLU A 306 11.25 -19.60 22.76
CA GLU A 306 10.82 -19.64 24.16
C GLU A 306 9.85 -20.81 24.39
N GLU A 307 10.17 -21.68 25.36
CA GLU A 307 9.35 -22.85 25.71
C GLU A 307 8.00 -22.45 26.32
N SER A 308 7.93 -21.29 26.98
CA SER A 308 6.76 -20.79 27.70
C SER A 308 5.79 -19.97 26.85
N ILE A 309 5.93 -19.95 25.52
CA ILE A 309 5.13 -19.05 24.66
C ILE A 309 3.63 -19.32 24.75
N ILE A 310 3.21 -20.58 24.84
CA ILE A 310 1.79 -20.95 24.98
C ILE A 310 1.24 -20.45 26.32
N ASP A 311 1.96 -20.71 27.42
CA ASP A 311 1.58 -20.23 28.76
C ASP A 311 1.47 -18.71 28.82
N ILE A 312 2.34 -18.00 28.10
CA ILE A 312 2.29 -16.53 27.96
C ILE A 312 1.00 -16.12 27.26
N CYS A 313 0.68 -16.71 26.10
CA CYS A 313 -0.56 -16.41 25.38
C CYS A 313 -1.81 -16.70 26.22
N GLU A 314 -1.86 -17.87 26.87
CA GLU A 314 -2.96 -18.25 27.76
C GLU A 314 -3.13 -17.26 28.92
N THR A 315 -2.03 -16.79 29.51
CA THR A 315 -2.07 -15.78 30.58
C THR A 315 -2.74 -14.50 30.11
N ILE A 316 -2.46 -14.05 28.88
CA ILE A 316 -3.06 -12.82 28.31
C ILE A 316 -4.55 -13.02 28.04
N HIS A 317 -4.92 -14.16 27.46
CA HIS A 317 -6.31 -14.51 27.20
C HIS A 317 -7.13 -14.62 28.49
N GLN A 318 -6.58 -15.21 29.56
CA GLN A 318 -7.25 -15.31 30.87
C GLN A 318 -7.61 -13.94 31.47
N HIS A 319 -6.86 -12.88 31.12
CA HIS A 319 -7.10 -11.51 31.57
C HIS A 319 -7.87 -10.65 30.54
N GLY A 320 -8.44 -11.30 29.50
CA GLY A 320 -9.30 -10.67 28.50
C GLY A 320 -8.55 -9.89 27.41
N GLY A 321 -7.22 -10.02 27.34
CA GLY A 321 -6.40 -9.43 26.28
C GLY A 321 -6.36 -10.28 25.01
N GLN A 322 -5.75 -9.74 23.97
CA GLN A 322 -5.42 -10.42 22.71
C GLN A 322 -3.90 -10.54 22.55
N VAL A 323 -3.44 -11.46 21.71
CA VAL A 323 -2.02 -11.67 21.43
C VAL A 323 -1.73 -11.26 20.00
N TYR A 324 -0.97 -10.18 19.87
CA TYR A 324 -0.35 -9.77 18.62
C TYR A 324 1.05 -10.40 18.51
N MET A 325 1.28 -11.16 17.43
CA MET A 325 2.61 -11.69 17.11
C MET A 325 3.27 -10.87 15.99
N ASP A 326 4.49 -10.40 16.25
CA ASP A 326 5.40 -9.92 15.22
C ASP A 326 5.99 -11.11 14.46
N GLY A 327 5.56 -11.28 13.20
CA GLY A 327 5.97 -12.35 12.30
C GLY A 327 7.20 -12.03 11.46
N ALA A 328 8.00 -11.01 11.79
CA ALA A 328 9.27 -10.74 11.10
C ALA A 328 10.22 -11.94 11.10
N ASN A 329 10.13 -12.80 12.12
CA ASN A 329 10.95 -13.99 12.30
C ASN A 329 10.30 -15.29 11.77
N MET A 330 9.23 -15.19 10.98
CA MET A 330 8.52 -16.36 10.43
C MET A 330 9.41 -17.28 9.58
N ASN A 331 10.55 -16.83 9.08
CA ASN A 331 11.50 -17.71 8.38
C ASN A 331 12.02 -18.87 9.24
N ALA A 332 11.94 -18.76 10.57
CA ALA A 332 12.27 -19.85 11.50
C ALA A 332 11.06 -20.75 11.82
N GLN A 333 9.83 -20.38 11.41
CA GLN A 333 8.59 -21.09 11.75
C GLN A 333 7.98 -21.86 10.57
N VAL A 334 8.03 -21.30 9.35
CA VAL A 334 7.32 -21.86 8.18
C VAL A 334 7.61 -23.36 8.02
N GLY A 335 6.56 -24.18 8.08
CA GLY A 335 6.62 -25.64 7.94
C GLY A 335 6.97 -26.42 9.22
N LEU A 336 7.23 -25.73 10.33
CA LEU A 336 7.55 -26.34 11.63
C LEU A 336 6.49 -26.06 12.70
N THR A 337 6.00 -24.82 12.75
CA THR A 337 4.91 -24.39 13.64
C THR A 337 4.17 -23.22 12.99
N SER A 338 3.12 -22.71 13.63
CA SER A 338 2.36 -21.56 13.17
C SER A 338 2.00 -20.62 14.33
N PRO A 339 1.81 -19.31 14.07
CA PRO A 339 1.38 -18.34 15.06
C PRO A 339 0.07 -18.72 15.76
N ALA A 340 -0.93 -19.22 15.02
CA ALA A 340 -2.18 -19.64 15.62
C ALA A 340 -2.00 -20.85 16.56
N ASN A 341 -1.13 -21.82 16.21
CA ASN A 341 -0.86 -22.98 17.05
C ASN A 341 -0.20 -22.63 18.39
N ILE A 342 0.53 -21.51 18.46
CA ILE A 342 1.15 -21.02 19.70
C ILE A 342 0.25 -20.04 20.47
N GLY A 343 -0.98 -19.78 19.99
CA GLY A 343 -1.97 -18.95 20.67
C GLY A 343 -1.99 -17.47 20.28
N ALA A 344 -1.37 -17.07 19.16
CA ALA A 344 -1.53 -15.71 18.64
C ALA A 344 -2.94 -15.50 18.05
N ASP A 345 -3.52 -14.32 18.23
CA ASP A 345 -4.81 -13.94 17.65
C ASP A 345 -4.63 -13.18 16.32
N VAL A 346 -3.54 -12.45 16.18
CA VAL A 346 -3.20 -11.70 14.97
C VAL A 346 -1.69 -11.66 14.77
N CYS A 347 -1.24 -11.76 13.52
CA CYS A 347 0.16 -11.66 13.16
C CYS A 347 0.34 -10.90 11.86
N HIS A 348 1.32 -9.99 11.79
CA HIS A 348 1.78 -9.51 10.49
C HIS A 348 2.90 -10.39 9.92
N LEU A 349 3.04 -10.42 8.60
CA LEU A 349 4.16 -11.07 7.92
C LEU A 349 4.99 -10.05 7.16
N ASN A 350 6.32 -10.12 7.21
CA ASN A 350 7.15 -9.37 6.28
C ASN A 350 7.39 -10.18 5.01
N LEU A 351 6.61 -9.93 3.95
CA LEU A 351 6.83 -10.63 2.67
C LEU A 351 8.21 -10.31 2.06
N HIS A 352 8.75 -9.13 2.34
CA HIS A 352 10.10 -8.68 1.96
C HIS A 352 11.23 -9.23 2.83
N LYS A 353 10.91 -10.13 3.77
CA LYS A 353 11.88 -10.90 4.54
C LYS A 353 11.66 -12.39 4.25
N THR A 354 10.56 -12.93 4.74
CA THR A 354 10.29 -14.38 4.70
C THR A 354 9.87 -14.86 3.32
N PHE A 355 9.26 -14.02 2.48
CA PHE A 355 8.62 -14.43 1.22
C PHE A 355 9.19 -13.70 -0.01
N CYS A 356 10.50 -13.45 0.00
CA CYS A 356 11.32 -13.12 -1.16
C CYS A 356 11.06 -11.79 -1.89
N ILE A 357 10.14 -10.92 -1.45
CA ILE A 357 10.07 -9.55 -2.01
C ILE A 357 11.44 -8.87 -1.77
N PRO A 358 12.05 -8.19 -2.76
CA PRO A 358 13.39 -7.62 -2.63
C PRO A 358 13.41 -6.46 -1.64
N HIS A 359 14.49 -6.37 -0.86
CA HIS A 359 14.69 -5.29 0.10
C HIS A 359 14.87 -3.90 -0.55
N GLY A 360 15.30 -3.85 -1.81
CA GLY A 360 15.34 -2.63 -2.64
C GLY A 360 16.13 -1.43 -2.10
N GLY A 361 17.06 -1.66 -1.15
CA GLY A 361 17.80 -0.59 -0.48
C GLY A 361 17.01 0.15 0.60
N GLY A 362 15.87 -0.39 1.05
CA GLY A 362 14.99 0.20 2.07
C GLY A 362 13.50 0.17 1.75
N GLY A 363 13.08 -0.62 0.75
CA GLY A 363 11.70 -0.74 0.28
C GLY A 363 11.67 -1.12 -1.22
N PRO A 364 10.57 -1.68 -1.73
CA PRO A 364 9.25 -1.76 -1.10
C PRO A 364 9.11 -2.92 -0.10
N GLY A 365 8.03 -2.88 0.69
CA GLY A 365 7.62 -3.96 1.56
C GLY A 365 6.13 -4.28 1.37
N MET A 366 5.71 -5.42 1.93
CA MET A 366 4.32 -5.77 2.19
C MET A 366 4.25 -6.41 3.57
N GLY A 367 3.20 -6.07 4.32
CA GLY A 367 2.99 -6.42 5.73
C GLY A 367 1.61 -7.03 6.00
N PRO A 368 1.12 -8.02 5.22
CA PRO A 368 -0.21 -8.57 5.41
C PRO A 368 -0.40 -9.09 6.83
N ILE A 369 -1.64 -8.99 7.34
CA ILE A 369 -2.00 -9.54 8.65
C ILE A 369 -2.86 -10.79 8.49
N GLY A 370 -2.55 -11.84 9.23
CA GLY A 370 -3.43 -12.97 9.45
C GLY A 370 -4.13 -12.83 10.80
N VAL A 371 -5.40 -13.20 10.86
CA VAL A 371 -6.24 -13.05 12.05
C VAL A 371 -7.03 -14.31 12.39
N ALA A 372 -7.23 -14.56 13.68
CA ALA A 372 -8.11 -15.60 14.19
C ALA A 372 -9.57 -15.31 13.85
N ALA A 373 -10.42 -16.33 13.89
CA ALA A 373 -11.80 -16.27 13.38
C ALA A 373 -12.67 -15.17 14.02
N HIS A 374 -12.44 -14.83 15.29
CA HIS A 374 -13.19 -13.79 16.00
C HIS A 374 -12.74 -12.35 15.67
N LEU A 375 -11.70 -12.20 14.84
CA LEU A 375 -11.14 -10.91 14.40
C LEU A 375 -11.34 -10.67 12.88
N VAL A 376 -12.02 -11.57 12.17
CA VAL A 376 -12.31 -11.48 10.72
C VAL A 376 -13.29 -10.36 10.40
#